data_AF-A0A6G1FQU1-F1
#
_entry.id   AF-A0A6G1FQU1-F1
#
_cell.length_a   1.000
_cell.length_b   1.000
_cell.length_c   1.000
_cell.angle_alpha   90.00
_cell.angle_beta   90.00
_cell.angle_gamma   90.00
#
_symmetry.space_group_name_H-M   'P 1'
#
loop_
_entity.id
_entity.type
_entity.pdbx_description
1 polymer ?
#
loop_
_entity_poly.entity_id
_entity_poly.type
_entity_poly.pdbx_seq_one_letter_code
_entity_poly.pdbx_strand_id
1 'polypeptide(L)'
;RHILDCYKAYYTKIHGFAELCFLYNVWIHDREEWEGHCQGHIDYIAQFPIWVDPLVYDGVLAVAGFCECCLINPRLPASARMRQFPWRHTWYRHYQSHYE
;
A
#
# COMPACT_ATOMS: atom_id res chain seq x y z
N ARG A 1 -4.27 8.54 -16.49
CA ARG A 1 -2.99 7.91 -16.07
C ARG A 1 -2.41 8.79 -14.98
N HIS A 2 -2.28 8.29 -13.75
CA HIS A 2 -1.88 9.10 -12.60
C HIS A 2 -0.35 9.28 -12.58
N ILE A 3 0.16 10.38 -12.01
CA ILE A 3 1.61 10.65 -11.95
C ILE A 3 2.37 9.52 -11.25
N LEU A 4 1.76 8.91 -10.23
CA LEU A 4 2.31 7.75 -9.51
C LEU A 4 2.45 6.52 -10.41
N ASP A 5 1.51 6.29 -11.32
CA ASP A 5 1.59 5.18 -12.28
C ASP A 5 2.75 5.39 -13.26
N CYS A 6 2.99 6.65 -13.65
CA CYS A 6 4.12 7.03 -14.51
C CYS A 6 5.46 6.79 -13.80
N TYR A 7 5.61 7.24 -12.55
CA TYR A 7 6.81 7.00 -11.75
C TYR A 7 7.04 5.52 -11.50
N LYS A 8 5.99 4.78 -11.12
CA LYS A 8 6.07 3.33 -10.92
C LYS A 8 6.57 2.63 -12.17
N ALA A 9 5.99 2.94 -13.34
CA ALA A 9 6.42 2.36 -14.60
C ALA A 9 7.87 2.73 -14.95
N TYR A 10 8.28 3.98 -14.70
CA TYR A 10 9.64 4.44 -14.94
C TYR A 10 10.66 3.70 -14.07
N TYR A 11 10.46 3.68 -12.74
CA TYR A 11 11.38 3.01 -11.82
C TYR A 11 11.37 1.49 -11.99
N THR A 12 10.21 0.89 -12.25
CA THR A 12 10.12 -0.56 -12.53
C THR A 12 10.91 -0.91 -13.79
N LYS A 13 10.93 -0.06 -14.82
CA LYS A 13 11.74 -0.28 -16.03
C LYS A 13 13.25 -0.26 -15.74
N ILE A 14 13.70 0.53 -14.77
CA ILE A 14 15.12 0.69 -14.43
C ILE A 14 15.58 -0.38 -13.44
N HIS A 15 14.79 -0.64 -12.41
CA HIS A 15 15.17 -1.47 -11.27
C HIS A 15 14.53 -2.87 -11.28
N GLY A 16 13.56 -3.13 -12.17
CA GLY A 16 12.79 -4.37 -12.21
C GLY A 16 11.65 -4.44 -11.18
N PHE A 17 11.66 -3.55 -10.18
CA PHE A 17 10.63 -3.40 -9.18
C PHE A 17 10.54 -1.93 -8.72
N ALA A 18 9.35 -1.48 -8.35
CA ALA A 18 9.14 -0.20 -7.70
C ALA A 18 7.80 -0.19 -6.97
N GLU A 19 7.80 0.16 -5.70
CA GLU A 19 6.60 0.47 -4.92
C GLU A 19 6.80 1.78 -4.17
N LEU A 20 5.71 2.56 -4.06
CA LEU A 20 5.68 3.76 -3.23
C LEU A 20 5.11 3.38 -1.88
N CYS A 21 5.80 3.70 -0.79
CA CYS A 21 5.18 3.77 0.53
C CYS A 21 4.40 5.09 0.66
N PHE A 22 3.08 5.04 0.79
CA PHE A 22 2.25 6.22 1.02
C PHE A 22 2.39 6.78 2.44
N LEU A 23 2.79 5.96 3.42
CA LEU A 23 2.97 6.42 4.81
C LEU A 23 4.22 7.30 4.97
N TYR A 24 5.32 6.95 4.28
CA TYR A 24 6.57 7.72 4.32
C TYR A 24 6.84 8.54 3.04
N ASN A 25 6.01 8.40 2.01
CA ASN A 25 6.17 9.01 0.69
C ASN A 25 7.54 8.73 0.05
N VAL A 26 8.01 7.48 0.10
CA VAL A 26 9.30 7.03 -0.41
C VAL A 26 9.13 5.89 -1.42
N TRP A 27 9.89 5.94 -2.51
CA TRP A 27 9.97 4.86 -3.48
C TRP A 27 11.01 3.83 -3.05
N ILE A 28 10.62 2.56 -3.09
CA ILE A 28 11.49 1.42 -2.80
C ILE A 28 11.56 0.57 -4.06
N HIS A 29 12.78 0.21 -4.45
CA HIS A 29 13.08 -0.38 -5.76
C HIS A 29 13.52 -1.84 -5.68
N ASP A 30 13.67 -2.37 -4.47
CA ASP A 30 13.96 -3.77 -4.22
C ASP A 30 12.80 -4.45 -3.48
N ARG A 31 12.58 -5.74 -3.78
CA ARG A 31 11.47 -6.51 -3.18
C ARG A 31 11.73 -6.88 -1.73
N GLU A 32 12.96 -7.25 -1.39
CA GLU A 32 13.34 -7.64 -0.03
C GLU A 32 13.35 -6.39 0.87
N GLU A 33 13.88 -5.28 0.37
CA GLU A 33 13.78 -3.98 1.03
C GLU A 33 12.32 -3.57 1.24
N TRP A 34 11.44 -3.76 0.25
CA TRP A 34 10.01 -3.47 0.39
C TRP A 34 9.34 -4.32 1.47
N GLU A 35 9.65 -5.62 1.51
CA GLU A 35 9.12 -6.54 2.53
C GLU A 35 9.59 -6.13 3.93
N GLY A 36 10.89 -5.88 4.11
CA GLY A 36 11.44 -5.42 5.39
C GLY A 36 10.90 -4.06 5.82
N HIS A 37 10.72 -3.13 4.88
CA HIS A 37 10.08 -1.84 5.12
C HIS A 37 8.64 -1.98 5.61
N CYS A 38 7.85 -2.86 4.96
CA CYS A 38 6.48 -3.16 5.39
C CYS A 38 6.45 -3.81 6.78
N GLN A 39 7.41 -4.68 7.09
CA GLN A 39 7.47 -5.31 8.40
C GLN A 39 7.76 -4.27 9.49
N GLY A 40 8.63 -3.30 9.22
CA GLY A 40 8.87 -2.17 10.13
C GLY A 40 7.59 -1.39 10.44
N HIS A 41 6.72 -1.16 9.44
CA HIS A 41 5.41 -0.54 9.70
C HIS A 41 4.51 -1.39 10.59
N ILE A 42 4.50 -2.71 10.41
CA ILE A 42 3.68 -3.64 11.20
C ILE A 42 4.17 -3.67 12.65
N ASP A 43 5.48 -3.70 12.88
CA ASP A 43 6.07 -3.76 14.22
C ASP A 43 5.74 -2.50 15.05
N TYR A 44 5.58 -1.37 14.38
CA TYR A 44 5.26 -0.07 14.99
C TYR A 44 3.89 0.47 14.57
N ILE A 45 2.94 -0.43 14.27
CA ILE A 45 1.65 -0.08 13.65
C ILE A 45 0.85 0.97 14.43
N ALA A 46 0.94 0.94 15.75
CA ALA A 46 0.27 1.89 16.65
C ALA A 46 0.79 3.34 16.52
N GLN A 47 1.94 3.55 15.86
CA GLN A 47 2.55 4.86 15.65
C GLN A 47 2.10 5.53 14.35
N PHE A 48 1.39 4.83 13.47
CA PHE A 48 0.96 5.35 12.17
C PHE A 48 -0.55 5.58 12.10
N PRO A 49 -0.99 6.68 11.47
CA PRO A 49 -2.39 6.84 11.12
C PRO A 49 -2.72 5.92 9.94
N ILE A 50 -3.11 4.68 10.22
CA ILE A 50 -3.56 3.76 9.19
C ILE A 50 -5.01 4.07 8.82
N TRP A 51 -5.20 4.44 7.57
CA TRP A 51 -6.52 4.67 6.98
C TRP A 51 -7.01 3.39 6.35
N VAL A 52 -8.13 2.87 6.86
CA VAL A 52 -8.72 1.65 6.33
C VAL A 52 -9.31 1.92 4.93
N ASP A 53 -10.01 3.04 4.73
CA ASP A 53 -10.53 3.47 3.41
C ASP A 53 -9.59 4.53 2.78
N PRO A 54 -9.25 4.46 1.48
CA PRO A 54 -8.47 5.52 0.83
C PRO A 54 -9.17 6.89 0.92
N LEU A 55 -8.37 7.91 1.28
CA LEU A 55 -8.83 9.29 1.36
C LEU A 55 -8.58 10.00 0.02
N VAL A 56 -9.64 10.52 -0.58
CA VAL A 56 -9.58 11.37 -1.78
C VAL A 56 -10.03 12.78 -1.39
N TYR A 57 -9.19 13.77 -1.69
CA TYR A 57 -9.49 15.19 -1.48
C TYR A 57 -9.53 15.90 -2.84
N ASP A 58 -10.66 16.51 -3.17
CA ASP A 58 -10.87 17.23 -4.43
C ASP A 58 -10.53 16.41 -5.70
N GLY A 59 -10.88 15.12 -5.69
CA GLY A 59 -10.61 14.20 -6.79
C GLY A 59 -9.16 13.69 -6.86
N VAL A 60 -8.28 14.11 -5.95
CA VAL A 60 -6.88 13.67 -5.85
C VAL A 60 -6.70 12.70 -4.69
N LEU A 61 -5.95 11.63 -4.90
CA LEU A 61 -5.59 10.70 -3.83
C LEU A 61 -4.72 11.40 -2.78
N ALA A 62 -5.25 11.55 -1.58
CA ALA A 62 -4.52 12.12 -0.43
C ALA A 62 -3.78 11.02 0.33
N VAL A 63 -4.44 9.89 0.61
CA VAL A 63 -3.85 8.75 1.33
C VAL A 63 -4.39 7.44 0.78
N ALA A 64 -3.51 6.45 0.56
CA ALA A 64 -3.93 5.10 0.20
C ALA A 64 -4.61 4.40 1.37
N GLY A 65 -5.64 3.60 1.09
CA GLY A 65 -6.28 2.78 2.11
C GLY A 65 -5.57 1.44 2.30
N PHE A 66 -5.81 0.82 3.44
CA PHE A 66 -5.30 -0.49 3.81
C PHE A 66 -6.44 -1.41 4.21
N CYS A 67 -6.35 -2.71 3.91
CA CYS A 67 -7.37 -3.66 4.33
C CYS A 67 -7.06 -4.17 5.74
N GLU A 68 -7.94 -3.88 6.70
CA GLU A 68 -7.78 -4.34 8.09
C GLU A 68 -7.67 -5.86 8.20
N CYS A 69 -8.46 -6.61 7.43
CA CYS A 69 -8.42 -8.08 7.41
C CYS A 69 -7.05 -8.60 6.99
N CYS A 70 -6.40 -7.93 6.03
CA CYS A 70 -5.04 -8.28 5.61
C CYS A 70 -4.01 -7.81 6.63
N LEU A 71 -4.12 -6.59 7.14
CA LEU A 71 -3.19 -6.01 8.13
C LEU A 71 -3.02 -6.92 9.35
N ILE A 72 -4.12 -7.45 9.89
CA ILE A 72 -4.11 -8.28 11.10
C ILE A 72 -3.81 -9.75 10.83
N ASN A 73 -3.69 -10.18 9.57
CA ASN A 73 -3.51 -11.60 9.23
C ASN A 73 -2.02 -11.99 9.30
N PRO A 74 -1.58 -12.76 10.32
CA PRO A 74 -0.18 -13.10 10.50
C PRO A 74 0.33 -14.15 9.50
N ARG A 75 -0.57 -14.76 8.70
CA ARG A 75 -0.19 -15.75 7.68
C ARG A 75 0.27 -15.13 6.37
N LEU A 76 0.07 -13.83 6.21
CA LEU A 76 0.47 -13.09 5.02
C LEU A 76 1.85 -12.46 5.23
N PRO A 77 2.67 -12.35 4.16
CA PRO A 77 3.89 -11.54 4.20
C PRO A 77 3.54 -10.07 4.46
N ALA A 78 4.48 -9.31 5.01
CA ALA A 78 4.30 -7.92 5.41
C ALA A 78 3.81 -7.05 4.24
N SER A 79 4.40 -7.20 3.04
CA SER A 79 3.97 -6.47 1.85
C SER A 79 2.53 -6.77 1.41
N ALA A 80 2.03 -7.99 1.67
CA ALA A 80 0.63 -8.34 1.41
C ALA A 80 -0.32 -7.82 2.49
N ARG A 81 0.10 -7.84 3.75
CA ARG A 81 -0.63 -7.25 4.89
C ARG A 81 -0.78 -5.74 4.70
N MET A 82 0.29 -5.08 4.28
CA MET A 82 0.39 -3.64 4.02
C MET A 82 -0.02 -3.26 2.59
N ARG A 83 -0.83 -4.08 1.90
CA ARG A 83 -1.28 -3.75 0.54
C ARG A 83 -2.00 -2.39 0.53
N GLN A 84 -1.48 -1.48 -0.27
CA GLN A 84 -1.98 -0.13 -0.43
C GLN A 84 -3.01 -0.06 -1.56
N PHE A 85 -4.14 0.56 -1.30
CA PHE A 85 -5.22 0.73 -2.27
C PHE A 85 -5.38 2.21 -2.61
N PRO A 86 -4.94 2.64 -3.81
CA PRO A 86 -5.10 4.02 -4.27
C PRO A 86 -6.55 4.41 -4.59
N TRP A 87 -7.46 3.43 -4.72
CA TRP A 87 -8.82 3.67 -5.21
C TRP A 87 -9.85 2.97 -4.32
N ARG A 88 -10.88 3.71 -3.91
CA ARG A 88 -11.95 3.19 -3.03
C ARG A 88 -12.65 1.95 -3.60
N HIS A 89 -12.95 1.94 -4.90
CA HIS A 89 -13.66 0.81 -5.51
C HIS A 89 -12.82 -0.48 -5.52
N THR A 90 -11.49 -0.39 -5.69
CA THR A 90 -10.63 -1.58 -5.65
C THR A 90 -10.41 -2.05 -4.22
N TRP A 91 -10.30 -1.12 -3.27
CA TRP A 91 -10.28 -1.43 -1.85
C TRP A 91 -11.57 -2.15 -1.42
N TYR A 92 -12.73 -1.57 -1.72
CA TYR A 92 -14.04 -2.10 -1.32
C TYR A 92 -14.29 -3.51 -1.87
N ARG A 93 -14.01 -3.74 -3.16
CA ARG A 93 -14.12 -5.08 -3.76
C ARG A 93 -13.22 -6.09 -3.08
N HIS A 94 -11.99 -5.71 -2.74
CA HIS A 94 -11.08 -6.59 -2.00
C HIS A 94 -11.57 -6.85 -0.58
N TYR A 95 -12.06 -5.83 0.11
CA TYR A 95 -12.60 -5.94 1.46
C TYR A 95 -13.79 -6.92 1.49
N GLN A 96 -14.71 -6.81 0.53
CA GLN A 96 -15.86 -7.72 0.42
C GLN A 96 -15.47 -9.19 0.22
N SER A 97 -14.38 -9.48 -0.51
CA SER A 97 -13.94 -10.85 -0.76
C SER A 97 -13.49 -11.63 0.49
N HIS A 98 -13.34 -10.97 1.64
CA HIS A 98 -13.08 -11.66 2.92
C HIS A 98 -14.35 -12.26 3.55
N TYR A 99 -15.53 -11.92 3.05
CA TYR A 99 -16.83 -12.31 3.61
C TYR A 99 -17.69 -13.17 2.68
N GLU A 100 -17.18 -13.50 1.48
CA GLU A 100 -17.77 -14.44 0.52
C GLU A 100 -17.24 -15.86 0.75
#